data_AF-A0A0G2A2K2-F1
#
_entry.id   AF-A0A0G2A2K2-F1
#
_cell.length_a   1.000
_cell.length_b   1.000
_cell.length_c   1.000
_cell.angle_alpha   90.00
_cell.angle_beta   90.00
_cell.angle_gamma   90.00
#
_symmetry.space_group_name_H-M   'P 1'
#
loop_
_entity.id
_entity.type
_entity.pdbx_description
1 polymer ?
#
loop_
_entity_poly.entity_id
_entity_poly.type
_entity_poly.pdbx_seq_one_letter_code
_entity_poly.pdbx_strand_id
1 'polypeptide(L)'
;MFRNRQVYPSGKSGMETDLFLAALRDIKICPRGPDRKYPHVIAGKEIYALSGETYDSVDPNDPEYVIARFPKHDLTNPEERARLLNLLRKMKNAQHEFWKLPLEVRIKLVETISSFLRDRYWMFIALMALEGGKRPFPNGVASMEEAIEFCFHNIELVRQLYAMRSPRVPPFIGDINGFQWVPKGPIVDIEPFNFAIAIPMDKISSALLTGNVITMKASKHTPLLGYLLYQTIQDAFDAVGIENNGVVNFLSGQGGAIVDFLLEERVVNAYTFTGSYDVCCGLREKYCKPWPHGGRVQEIAAETSGKNPLALWKDADLDLALASAYASTINNNAQTCSHLGDLVLHRKIAPQFVLRFKEKLAGMHYGDVKNQGNECGALISKQNAEDAENTVKWLIDNGLVEVAYEKPIEKKSVGDFAPRLLRATPKAYLPEWMHKVRSAEIFAPVVTCWEVDSKDEMKQLCEAGIYGLTCGFFAEEVSMHEWFIRDVDCGGQIYINGGVVGATVGTAFGGRALSGSSGNGMGASSLGALMNYVSQDNVAYRFSKGHNKAQKVAVAKRLEKFMTITPSAVELAAELDRE
;
A
#
# COMPACT_ATOMS: atom_id res chain seq x y z
N MET A 1 -2.37 23.69 -3.77
CA MET A 1 -1.09 22.95 -3.89
C MET A 1 -0.86 22.21 -2.58
N PHE A 2 -0.97 20.88 -2.63
CA PHE A 2 -0.66 19.99 -1.52
C PHE A 2 0.81 20.13 -1.08
N ARG A 3 1.07 20.01 0.22
CA ARG A 3 2.42 20.00 0.81
C ARG A 3 2.42 19.04 1.99
N ASN A 4 3.43 18.17 2.04
CA ASN A 4 3.68 17.32 3.21
C ASN A 4 4.00 18.19 4.42
N ARG A 5 3.77 17.63 5.61
CA ARG A 5 4.21 18.27 6.84
C ARG A 5 5.75 18.31 6.85
N GLN A 6 6.32 19.47 7.10
CA GLN A 6 7.78 19.63 7.06
C GLN A 6 8.49 19.04 8.30
N VAL A 7 7.76 18.86 9.40
CA VAL A 7 8.29 18.32 10.65
C VAL A 7 7.29 17.32 11.21
N TYR A 8 7.75 16.09 11.37
CA TYR A 8 7.00 15.02 12.03
C TYR A 8 7.42 14.89 13.49
N PRO A 9 6.52 14.44 14.38
CA PRO A 9 6.89 14.00 15.72
C PRO A 9 8.06 13.02 15.68
N SER A 10 9.03 13.19 16.57
CA SER A 10 10.30 12.44 16.49
C SER A 10 10.58 11.58 17.72
N GLY A 11 9.77 11.72 18.77
CA GLY A 11 10.00 11.08 20.07
C GLY A 11 11.17 11.69 20.85
N LYS A 12 11.82 12.73 20.30
CA LYS A 12 12.87 13.48 21.01
C LYS A 12 12.30 14.41 22.07
N SER A 13 11.02 14.76 21.99
CA SER A 13 10.33 15.49 23.05
C SER A 13 9.74 14.51 24.07
N GLY A 14 9.92 14.80 25.37
CA GLY A 14 9.32 13.96 26.43
C GLY A 14 7.79 13.87 26.31
N MET A 15 7.14 14.93 25.84
CA MET A 15 5.69 15.00 25.66
C MET A 15 5.16 13.99 24.63
N GLU A 16 5.81 13.83 23.47
CA GLU A 16 5.38 12.85 22.45
C GLU A 16 5.47 11.41 22.98
N THR A 17 6.52 11.11 23.73
CA THR A 17 6.69 9.83 24.41
C THR A 17 5.62 9.59 25.46
N ASP A 18 5.29 10.59 26.26
CA ASP A 18 4.24 10.48 27.29
C ASP A 18 2.86 10.24 26.66
N LEU A 19 2.54 10.89 25.54
CA LEU A 19 1.28 10.69 24.81
C LEU A 19 1.19 9.27 24.23
N PHE A 20 2.27 8.77 23.63
CA PHE A 20 2.34 7.38 23.17
C PHE A 20 2.14 6.39 24.33
N LEU A 21 2.84 6.59 25.46
CA LEU A 21 2.74 5.70 26.62
C LEU A 21 1.36 5.78 27.30
N ALA A 22 0.72 6.96 27.30
CA ALA A 22 -0.65 7.11 27.74
C ALA A 22 -1.61 6.31 26.84
N ALA A 23 -1.52 6.50 25.52
CA ALA A 23 -2.36 5.75 24.57
C ALA A 23 -2.13 4.23 24.65
N LEU A 24 -0.89 3.77 24.80
CA LEU A 24 -0.58 2.36 24.96
C LEU A 24 -1.16 1.78 26.25
N ARG A 25 -1.10 2.55 27.35
CA ARG A 25 -1.78 2.19 28.60
C ARG A 25 -3.28 2.16 28.41
N ASP A 26 -3.88 3.14 27.74
CA ASP A 26 -5.34 3.16 27.51
C ASP A 26 -5.79 1.97 26.67
N ILE A 27 -5.04 1.54 25.66
CA ILE A 27 -5.37 0.31 24.90
C ILE A 27 -5.31 -0.94 25.79
N LYS A 28 -4.31 -1.00 26.69
CA LYS A 28 -4.12 -2.13 27.62
C LYS A 28 -5.11 -2.13 28.79
N ILE A 29 -5.50 -0.95 29.29
CA ILE A 29 -6.33 -0.74 30.49
C ILE A 29 -7.81 -0.62 30.12
N CYS A 30 -8.15 -0.07 28.95
CA CYS A 30 -9.54 -0.01 28.50
C CYS A 30 -10.08 -1.45 28.52
N PRO A 31 -11.18 -1.74 29.25
CA PRO A 31 -11.62 -3.10 29.52
C PRO A 31 -12.20 -3.69 28.23
N ARG A 32 -11.33 -4.29 27.41
CA ARG A 32 -11.66 -4.95 26.14
C ARG A 32 -10.74 -6.15 25.90
N GLY A 33 -10.37 -6.84 26.98
CA GLY A 33 -9.39 -7.94 27.02
C GLY A 33 -9.70 -9.14 26.10
N PRO A 34 -8.96 -10.25 26.25
CA PRO A 34 -8.90 -11.35 25.28
C PRO A 34 -10.26 -11.93 24.89
N ASP A 35 -11.28 -11.81 25.73
CA ASP A 35 -12.62 -12.38 25.51
C ASP A 35 -13.54 -11.56 24.59
N ARG A 36 -13.13 -10.35 24.16
CA ARG A 36 -13.96 -9.55 23.25
C ARG A 36 -13.83 -10.04 21.81
N LYS A 37 -14.97 -10.49 21.28
CA LYS A 37 -15.15 -10.80 19.87
C LYS A 37 -15.52 -9.52 19.11
N TYR A 38 -14.77 -9.21 18.07
CA TYR A 38 -15.04 -8.10 17.15
C TYR A 38 -15.77 -8.62 15.90
N PRO A 39 -16.70 -7.86 15.33
CA PRO A 39 -17.45 -8.29 14.16
C PRO A 39 -16.70 -7.98 12.85
N HIS A 40 -17.07 -8.68 11.79
CA HIS A 40 -17.01 -8.11 10.43
C HIS A 40 -18.21 -7.20 10.20
N VAL A 41 -18.12 -6.23 9.29
CA VAL A 41 -19.21 -5.29 9.03
C VAL A 41 -19.49 -5.17 7.54
N ILE A 42 -20.69 -5.57 7.10
CA ILE A 42 -21.12 -5.43 5.70
C ILE A 42 -22.49 -4.78 5.66
N ALA A 43 -22.64 -3.77 4.81
CA ALA A 43 -23.87 -2.99 4.67
C ALA A 43 -24.39 -2.47 6.03
N GLY A 44 -23.48 -1.96 6.86
CA GLY A 44 -23.76 -1.45 8.21
C GLY A 44 -24.16 -2.51 9.25
N LYS A 45 -24.13 -3.81 8.91
CA LYS A 45 -24.49 -4.89 9.82
C LYS A 45 -23.25 -5.57 10.37
N GLU A 46 -23.21 -5.74 11.68
CA GLU A 46 -22.23 -6.60 12.35
C GLU A 46 -22.49 -8.08 12.03
N ILE A 47 -21.41 -8.80 11.78
CA ILE A 47 -21.42 -10.20 11.36
C ILE A 47 -20.38 -10.95 12.19
N TYR A 48 -20.84 -12.07 12.76
CA TYR A 48 -20.04 -13.05 13.45
C TYR A 48 -20.16 -14.38 12.72
N ALA A 49 -19.17 -15.26 12.89
CA ALA A 49 -19.20 -16.59 12.29
C ALA A 49 -20.38 -17.40 12.83
N LEU A 50 -21.11 -18.12 11.96
CA LEU A 50 -22.25 -18.95 12.40
C LEU A 50 -21.81 -20.04 13.38
N SER A 51 -20.61 -20.60 13.18
CA SER A 51 -20.00 -21.58 14.09
C SER A 51 -19.60 -20.99 15.45
N GLY A 52 -19.52 -19.66 15.57
CA GLY A 52 -18.94 -18.98 16.73
C GLY A 52 -17.42 -19.05 16.83
N GLU A 53 -16.75 -19.73 15.88
CA GLU A 53 -15.29 -19.82 15.79
C GLU A 53 -14.65 -18.44 15.57
N THR A 54 -13.49 -18.26 16.17
CA THR A 54 -12.68 -17.04 16.05
C THR A 54 -11.23 -17.38 15.77
N TYR A 55 -10.48 -16.37 15.32
CA TYR A 55 -9.03 -16.38 15.34
C TYR A 55 -8.50 -15.20 16.16
N ASP A 56 -7.32 -15.37 16.73
CA ASP A 56 -6.71 -14.41 17.64
C ASP A 56 -5.79 -13.45 16.88
N SER A 57 -5.87 -12.17 17.24
CA SER A 57 -4.86 -11.15 16.99
C SER A 57 -3.97 -11.05 18.22
N VAL A 58 -2.65 -11.09 18.05
CA VAL A 58 -1.67 -11.21 19.13
C VAL A 58 -0.56 -10.17 18.97
N ASP A 59 0.14 -9.85 20.05
CA ASP A 59 1.33 -9.01 19.99
C ASP A 59 2.51 -9.82 19.42
N PRO A 60 3.15 -9.41 18.31
CA PRO A 60 4.27 -10.15 17.74
C PRO A 60 5.49 -10.21 18.68
N ASN A 61 5.63 -9.29 19.64
CA ASN A 61 6.70 -9.32 20.64
C ASN A 61 6.30 -10.05 21.93
N ASP A 62 5.02 -10.37 22.10
CA ASP A 62 4.47 -11.16 23.21
C ASP A 62 3.29 -12.03 22.71
N PRO A 63 3.57 -13.15 22.02
CA PRO A 63 2.55 -13.93 21.32
C PRO A 63 1.49 -14.57 22.21
N GLU A 64 1.73 -14.65 23.53
CA GLU A 64 0.75 -15.13 24.51
C GLU A 64 -0.30 -14.05 24.82
N TYR A 65 0.02 -12.78 24.55
CA TYR A 65 -0.88 -11.66 24.72
C TYR A 65 -1.86 -11.55 23.53
N VAL A 66 -3.07 -12.07 23.73
CA VAL A 66 -4.19 -11.92 22.78
C VAL A 66 -4.80 -10.52 22.91
N ILE A 67 -4.70 -9.75 21.84
CA ILE A 67 -5.19 -8.36 21.73
C ILE A 67 -6.70 -8.34 21.42
N ALA A 68 -7.14 -9.18 20.48
CA ALA A 68 -8.52 -9.20 19.99
C ALA A 68 -8.87 -10.53 19.31
N ARG A 69 -10.17 -10.86 19.22
CA ARG A 69 -10.66 -12.04 18.51
C ARG A 69 -11.63 -11.65 17.39
N PHE A 70 -11.45 -12.21 16.20
CA PHE A 70 -12.28 -11.94 15.02
C PHE A 70 -12.93 -13.22 14.49
N PRO A 71 -14.10 -13.13 13.82
CA PRO A 71 -14.82 -14.30 13.33
C PRO A 71 -14.01 -15.05 12.28
N LYS A 72 -14.06 -16.37 12.38
CA LYS A 72 -13.51 -17.30 11.39
C LYS A 72 -14.68 -17.95 10.65
N HIS A 73 -15.07 -17.34 9.52
CA HIS A 73 -16.17 -17.83 8.69
C HIS A 73 -15.82 -19.16 8.00
N ASP A 74 -16.76 -20.10 7.99
CA ASP A 74 -16.73 -21.31 7.18
C ASP A 74 -17.52 -21.07 5.89
N LEU A 75 -16.81 -20.70 4.83
CA LEU A 75 -17.43 -20.42 3.53
C LEU A 75 -17.80 -21.68 2.75
N THR A 76 -17.48 -22.87 3.29
CA THR A 76 -18.02 -24.14 2.78
C THR A 76 -19.44 -24.40 3.29
N ASN A 77 -19.84 -23.75 4.39
CA ASN A 77 -21.21 -23.75 4.88
C ASN A 77 -22.12 -22.90 3.97
N PRO A 78 -23.13 -23.49 3.30
CA PRO A 78 -23.98 -22.76 2.36
C PRO A 78 -24.79 -21.63 2.99
N GLU A 79 -25.17 -21.76 4.26
CA GLU A 79 -25.95 -20.73 4.97
C GLU A 79 -25.08 -19.51 5.27
N GLU A 80 -23.86 -19.72 5.75
CA GLU A 80 -22.89 -18.66 6.02
C GLU A 80 -22.52 -17.92 4.73
N ARG A 81 -22.23 -18.69 3.66
CA ARG A 81 -21.94 -18.19 2.33
C ARG A 81 -23.10 -17.34 1.78
N ALA A 82 -24.32 -17.84 1.84
CA ALA A 82 -25.51 -17.12 1.37
C ALA A 82 -25.79 -15.85 2.19
N ARG A 83 -25.57 -15.89 3.51
CA ARG A 83 -25.73 -14.73 4.40
C ARG A 83 -24.77 -13.60 4.01
N LEU A 84 -23.49 -13.90 3.83
CA LEU A 84 -22.48 -12.92 3.43
C LEU A 84 -22.77 -12.38 2.03
N LEU A 85 -23.09 -13.26 1.08
CA LEU A 85 -23.41 -12.90 -0.29
C LEU A 85 -24.59 -11.91 -0.37
N ASN A 86 -25.66 -12.17 0.38
CA ASN A 86 -26.84 -11.31 0.40
C ASN A 86 -26.54 -9.91 0.94
N LEU A 87 -25.59 -9.77 1.87
CA LEU A 87 -25.15 -8.47 2.37
C LEU A 87 -24.25 -7.77 1.35
N LEU A 88 -23.29 -8.47 0.76
CA LEU A 88 -22.40 -7.93 -0.27
C LEU A 88 -23.15 -7.44 -1.51
N ARG A 89 -24.24 -8.12 -1.91
CA ARG A 89 -25.09 -7.67 -3.02
C ARG A 89 -25.73 -6.30 -2.79
N LYS A 90 -25.87 -5.84 -1.53
CA LYS A 90 -26.37 -4.50 -1.22
C LYS A 90 -25.41 -3.39 -1.62
N MET A 91 -24.11 -3.69 -1.78
CA MET A 91 -23.12 -2.74 -2.28
C MET A 91 -23.51 -2.16 -3.64
N LYS A 92 -24.23 -2.90 -4.49
CA LYS A 92 -24.70 -2.39 -5.78
C LYS A 92 -25.66 -1.20 -5.64
N ASN A 93 -26.54 -1.25 -4.64
CA ASN A 93 -27.46 -0.13 -4.36
C ASN A 93 -26.72 1.03 -3.71
N ALA A 94 -25.84 0.75 -2.74
CA ALA A 94 -24.97 1.76 -2.12
C ALA A 94 -24.12 2.49 -3.18
N GLN A 95 -23.59 1.76 -4.15
CA GLN A 95 -22.81 2.31 -5.28
C GLN A 95 -23.59 3.32 -6.09
N HIS A 96 -24.86 3.03 -6.39
CA HIS A 96 -25.68 3.93 -7.19
C HIS A 96 -26.00 5.21 -6.42
N GLU A 97 -26.35 5.12 -5.14
CA GLU A 97 -26.70 6.30 -4.34
C GLU A 97 -25.46 7.13 -3.97
N PHE A 98 -24.35 6.50 -3.63
CA PHE A 98 -23.11 7.20 -3.27
C PHE A 98 -22.49 7.97 -4.44
N TRP A 99 -22.50 7.38 -5.64
CA TRP A 99 -22.00 8.07 -6.85
C TRP A 99 -22.76 9.36 -7.17
N LYS A 100 -24.06 9.43 -6.87
CA LYS A 100 -24.87 10.63 -7.08
C LYS A 100 -24.49 11.79 -6.17
N LEU A 101 -23.81 11.53 -5.05
CA LEU A 101 -23.34 12.60 -4.18
C LEU A 101 -22.34 13.47 -4.95
N PRO A 102 -22.48 14.81 -4.91
CA PRO A 102 -21.51 15.70 -5.53
C PRO A 102 -20.09 15.46 -5.01
N LEU A 103 -19.08 15.69 -5.85
CA LEU A 103 -17.68 15.52 -5.47
C LEU A 103 -17.33 16.25 -4.17
N GLU A 104 -17.80 17.48 -3.97
CA GLU A 104 -17.52 18.27 -2.76
C GLU A 104 -18.06 17.63 -1.47
N VAL A 105 -19.17 16.87 -1.56
CA VAL A 105 -19.68 16.10 -0.41
C VAL A 105 -18.74 14.94 -0.08
N ARG A 106 -18.21 14.26 -1.11
CA ARG A 106 -17.25 13.16 -0.94
C ARG A 106 -15.88 13.67 -0.45
N ILE A 107 -15.45 14.85 -0.91
CA ILE A 107 -14.28 15.57 -0.40
C ILE A 107 -14.47 15.88 1.09
N LYS A 108 -15.62 16.46 1.47
CA LYS A 108 -15.90 16.79 2.87
C LYS A 108 -15.87 15.56 3.77
N LEU A 109 -16.37 14.41 3.30
CA LEU A 109 -16.26 13.14 4.00
C LEU A 109 -14.78 12.77 4.23
N VAL A 110 -13.93 12.80 3.20
CA VAL A 110 -12.51 12.44 3.32
C VAL A 110 -11.72 13.41 4.21
N GLU A 111 -12.00 14.71 4.15
CA GLU A 111 -11.43 15.69 5.10
C GLU A 111 -11.86 15.41 6.55
N THR A 112 -13.10 14.97 6.74
CA THR A 112 -13.62 14.62 8.06
C THR A 112 -12.98 13.34 8.58
N ILE A 113 -12.77 12.32 7.73
CA ILE A 113 -11.98 11.12 8.06
C ILE A 113 -10.57 11.53 8.53
N SER A 114 -9.89 12.41 7.78
CA SER A 114 -8.57 12.92 8.16
C SER A 114 -8.56 13.60 9.53
N SER A 115 -9.63 14.33 9.87
CA SER A 115 -9.77 14.96 11.18
C SER A 115 -9.88 13.93 12.31
N PHE A 116 -10.72 12.89 12.14
CA PHE A 116 -10.81 11.80 13.12
C PHE A 116 -9.53 10.97 13.24
N LEU A 117 -8.76 10.79 12.15
CA LEU A 117 -7.43 10.17 12.21
C LEU A 117 -6.47 10.98 13.09
N ARG A 118 -6.53 12.32 13.02
CA ARG A 118 -5.75 13.21 13.90
C ARG A 118 -6.21 13.14 15.36
N ASP A 119 -7.51 13.06 15.61
CA ASP A 119 -8.04 12.92 16.98
C ASP A 119 -7.60 11.60 17.63
N ARG A 120 -7.42 10.55 16.82
CA ARG A 120 -7.00 9.20 17.24
C ARG A 120 -5.51 8.92 17.01
N TYR A 121 -4.72 9.95 16.73
CA TYR A 121 -3.35 9.81 16.23
C TYR A 121 -2.48 8.89 17.10
N TRP A 122 -2.39 9.17 18.41
CA TRP A 122 -1.59 8.37 19.34
C TRP A 122 -2.15 6.98 19.60
N MET A 123 -3.49 6.83 19.50
CA MET A 123 -4.16 5.53 19.62
C MET A 123 -3.73 4.60 18.48
N PHE A 124 -3.70 5.10 17.24
CA PHE A 124 -3.22 4.31 16.10
C PHE A 124 -1.73 3.98 16.20
N ILE A 125 -0.88 4.92 16.64
CA ILE A 125 0.56 4.66 16.83
C ILE A 125 0.77 3.57 17.88
N ALA A 126 0.08 3.68 19.02
CA ALA A 126 0.15 2.69 20.08
C ALA A 126 -0.33 1.31 19.62
N LEU A 127 -1.44 1.26 18.86
CA LEU A 127 -1.96 0.01 18.32
C LEU A 127 -1.06 -0.58 17.23
N MET A 128 -0.43 0.23 16.37
CA MET A 128 0.56 -0.24 15.40
C MET A 128 1.79 -0.87 16.06
N ALA A 129 2.22 -0.34 17.21
CA ALA A 129 3.29 -0.94 17.99
C ALA A 129 2.87 -2.24 18.67
N LEU A 130 1.64 -2.30 19.19
CA LEU A 130 1.11 -3.45 19.90
C LEU A 130 0.73 -4.62 18.97
N GLU A 131 -0.05 -4.37 17.92
CA GLU A 131 -0.59 -5.40 17.02
C GLU A 131 0.33 -5.64 15.81
N GLY A 132 0.93 -4.58 15.26
CA GLY A 132 1.78 -4.66 14.07
C GLY A 132 3.28 -4.85 14.37
N GLY A 133 3.70 -4.73 15.62
CA GLY A 133 5.12 -4.73 16.00
C GLY A 133 5.93 -3.59 15.38
N LYS A 134 5.27 -2.50 14.97
CA LYS A 134 5.91 -1.34 14.32
C LYS A 134 6.49 -0.41 15.37
N ARG A 135 7.76 -0.02 15.20
CA ARG A 135 8.38 0.97 16.10
C ARG A 135 7.59 2.29 16.09
N PRO A 136 7.18 2.84 17.26
CA PRO A 136 6.38 4.06 17.31
C PRO A 136 7.06 5.25 16.61
N PHE A 137 8.35 5.42 16.85
CA PHE A 137 9.18 6.48 16.28
C PHE A 137 10.38 5.89 15.54
N PRO A 138 10.69 6.33 14.32
CA PRO A 138 9.86 7.23 13.49
C PRO A 138 8.73 6.50 12.76
N ASN A 139 8.69 5.16 12.74
CA ASN A 139 7.90 4.41 11.75
C ASN A 139 6.38 4.52 11.95
N GLY A 140 5.88 4.45 13.18
CA GLY A 140 4.45 4.61 13.49
C GLY A 140 3.95 6.01 13.16
N VAL A 141 4.71 7.03 13.55
CA VAL A 141 4.45 8.43 13.19
C VAL A 141 4.40 8.62 11.67
N ALA A 142 5.44 8.17 10.96
CA ALA A 142 5.50 8.30 9.50
C ALA A 142 4.28 7.63 8.84
N SER A 143 3.91 6.42 9.30
CA SER A 143 2.74 5.72 8.77
C SER A 143 1.41 6.43 9.05
N MET A 144 1.28 7.16 10.17
CA MET A 144 0.07 7.94 10.45
C MET A 144 0.00 9.21 9.63
N GLU A 145 1.12 9.92 9.51
CA GLU A 145 1.19 11.15 8.72
C GLU A 145 0.94 10.83 7.25
N GLU A 146 1.50 9.75 6.73
CA GLU A 146 1.24 9.26 5.37
C GLU A 146 -0.26 8.99 5.14
N ALA A 147 -0.94 8.30 6.06
CA ALA A 147 -2.39 8.05 5.96
C ALA A 147 -3.22 9.35 5.89
N ILE A 148 -2.86 10.33 6.72
CA ILE A 148 -3.50 11.64 6.77
C ILE A 148 -3.21 12.46 5.50
N GLU A 149 -1.97 12.43 5.04
CA GLU A 149 -1.49 13.14 3.87
C GLU A 149 -2.15 12.61 2.58
N PHE A 150 -2.35 11.29 2.46
CA PHE A 150 -3.08 10.69 1.34
C PHE A 150 -4.50 11.26 1.19
N CYS A 151 -5.21 11.53 2.30
CA CYS A 151 -6.54 12.16 2.21
C CYS A 151 -6.50 13.47 1.41
N PHE A 152 -5.52 14.34 1.70
CA PHE A 152 -5.41 15.65 1.04
C PHE A 152 -4.80 15.56 -0.35
N HIS A 153 -3.81 14.69 -0.54
CA HIS A 153 -3.19 14.48 -1.84
C HIS A 153 -4.20 13.93 -2.85
N ASN A 154 -5.03 12.96 -2.43
CA ASN A 154 -6.01 12.33 -3.29
C ASN A 154 -7.14 13.31 -3.65
N ILE A 155 -7.50 14.24 -2.76
CA ILE A 155 -8.42 15.36 -3.08
C ILE A 155 -7.85 16.24 -4.19
N GLU A 156 -6.55 16.55 -4.16
CA GLU A 156 -5.92 17.34 -5.22
C GLU A 156 -5.92 16.58 -6.55
N LEU A 157 -5.54 15.30 -6.55
CA LEU A 157 -5.51 14.50 -7.77
C LEU A 157 -6.89 14.25 -8.38
N VAL A 158 -7.92 14.02 -7.56
CA VAL A 158 -9.28 13.84 -8.09
C VAL A 158 -9.82 15.14 -8.71
N ARG A 159 -9.45 16.31 -8.14
CA ARG A 159 -9.76 17.61 -8.74
C ARG A 159 -9.05 17.77 -10.09
N GLN A 160 -7.79 17.37 -10.19
CA GLN A 160 -7.05 17.38 -11.46
C GLN A 160 -7.69 16.44 -12.48
N LEU A 161 -8.06 15.21 -12.07
CA LEU A 161 -8.72 14.21 -12.92
C LEU A 161 -10.02 14.76 -13.53
N TYR A 162 -10.90 15.32 -12.70
CA TYR A 162 -12.18 15.88 -13.17
C TYR A 162 -12.04 17.24 -13.87
N ALA A 163 -10.91 17.94 -13.72
CA ALA A 163 -10.60 19.15 -14.47
C ALA A 163 -10.01 18.88 -15.87
N MET A 164 -9.60 17.63 -16.17
CA MET A 164 -9.06 17.26 -17.48
C MET A 164 -10.05 17.61 -18.59
N ARG A 165 -9.51 18.15 -19.70
CA ARG A 165 -10.31 18.60 -20.85
C ARG A 165 -10.26 17.60 -21.99
N SER A 166 -11.38 17.47 -22.69
CA SER A 166 -11.49 16.62 -23.87
C SER A 166 -10.74 17.26 -25.03
N PRO A 167 -9.91 16.51 -25.78
CA PRO A 167 -9.29 17.02 -27.00
C PRO A 167 -10.39 17.40 -28.00
N ARG A 168 -10.14 18.43 -28.82
CA ARG A 168 -11.07 18.78 -29.91
C ARG A 168 -11.21 17.57 -30.84
N VAL A 169 -12.43 17.11 -31.08
CA VAL A 169 -12.74 16.03 -32.02
C VAL A 169 -13.52 16.55 -33.22
N PRO A 170 -13.45 15.89 -34.39
CA PRO A 170 -14.17 16.33 -35.58
C PRO A 170 -15.69 16.42 -35.38
N PRO A 171 -16.36 17.43 -35.97
CA PRO A 171 -17.78 17.69 -35.75
C PRO A 171 -18.73 16.62 -36.33
N PHE A 172 -18.24 15.70 -37.18
CA PHE A 172 -19.09 14.62 -37.72
C PHE A 172 -19.49 13.58 -36.67
N ILE A 173 -18.78 13.52 -35.53
CA ILE A 173 -19.07 12.60 -34.43
C ILE A 173 -20.32 13.08 -33.67
N GLY A 174 -20.37 14.36 -33.32
CA GLY A 174 -21.47 14.99 -32.59
C GLY A 174 -21.30 16.51 -32.52
N ASP A 175 -22.37 17.22 -32.19
CA ASP A 175 -22.35 18.68 -32.01
C ASP A 175 -21.67 19.07 -30.69
N ILE A 176 -21.84 18.25 -29.65
CA ILE A 176 -21.09 18.32 -28.40
C ILE A 176 -20.40 16.98 -28.20
N ASN A 177 -19.10 17.00 -27.93
CA ASN A 177 -18.33 15.81 -27.66
C ASN A 177 -17.58 15.96 -26.34
N GLY A 178 -17.25 14.83 -25.74
CA GLY A 178 -16.54 14.83 -24.48
C GLY A 178 -16.43 13.46 -23.85
N PHE A 179 -16.02 13.45 -22.59
CA PHE A 179 -15.99 12.23 -21.80
C PHE A 179 -16.37 12.51 -20.34
N GLN A 180 -16.75 11.47 -19.62
CA GLN A 180 -16.90 11.50 -18.17
C GLN A 180 -16.08 10.36 -17.55
N TRP A 181 -15.52 10.62 -16.37
CA TRP A 181 -14.97 9.59 -15.52
C TRP A 181 -16.08 9.02 -14.64
N VAL A 182 -16.30 7.71 -14.74
CA VAL A 182 -17.29 6.97 -13.95
C VAL A 182 -16.59 5.99 -13.01
N PRO A 183 -17.12 5.76 -11.80
CA PRO A 183 -16.54 4.79 -10.87
C PRO A 183 -16.55 3.39 -11.48
N LYS A 184 -15.52 2.58 -11.16
CA LYS A 184 -15.52 1.14 -11.47
C LYS A 184 -16.71 0.44 -10.85
N GLY A 185 -17.14 0.83 -9.66
CA GLY A 185 -18.23 0.23 -8.90
C GLY A 185 -17.76 -0.32 -7.56
N PRO A 186 -18.34 -1.43 -7.07
CA PRO A 186 -17.86 -2.08 -5.86
C PRO A 186 -16.43 -2.62 -6.03
N ILE A 187 -15.55 -2.31 -5.07
CA ILE A 187 -14.13 -2.68 -5.03
C ILE A 187 -13.86 -3.51 -3.78
N VAL A 188 -12.99 -4.51 -3.87
CA VAL A 188 -12.36 -5.13 -2.70
C VAL A 188 -10.94 -4.62 -2.58
N ASP A 189 -10.58 -4.09 -1.41
CA ASP A 189 -9.21 -3.76 -1.05
C ASP A 189 -8.64 -4.87 -0.18
N ILE A 190 -7.60 -5.53 -0.67
CA ILE A 190 -6.87 -6.58 0.04
C ILE A 190 -5.61 -5.94 0.61
N GLU A 191 -5.59 -5.81 1.93
CA GLU A 191 -4.65 -4.96 2.64
C GLU A 191 -3.48 -5.76 3.25
N PRO A 192 -2.27 -5.16 3.28
CA PRO A 192 -1.11 -5.78 3.92
C PRO A 192 -1.10 -5.48 5.42
N PHE A 193 -0.24 -6.17 6.18
CA PHE A 193 -0.07 -5.90 7.61
C PHE A 193 0.95 -4.79 7.92
N ASN A 194 1.93 -4.59 7.05
CA ASN A 194 3.10 -3.78 7.35
C ASN A 194 2.83 -2.28 7.38
N PHE A 195 1.86 -1.80 6.60
CA PHE A 195 1.35 -0.41 6.60
C PHE A 195 -0.18 -0.43 6.66
N ALA A 196 -0.70 -1.05 7.73
CA ALA A 196 -2.12 -1.36 7.92
C ALA A 196 -3.06 -0.14 8.06
N ILE A 197 -2.55 1.09 8.01
CA ILE A 197 -3.35 2.33 8.02
C ILE A 197 -3.08 3.17 6.77
N ALA A 198 -1.82 3.44 6.45
CA ALA A 198 -1.45 4.29 5.30
C ALA A 198 -1.95 3.75 3.96
N ILE A 199 -1.61 2.48 3.66
CA ILE A 199 -1.98 1.85 2.38
C ILE A 199 -3.51 1.71 2.24
N PRO A 200 -4.25 1.21 3.25
CA PRO A 200 -5.71 1.23 3.23
C PRO A 200 -6.27 2.64 3.00
N MET A 201 -5.79 3.64 3.72
CA MET A 201 -6.35 5.00 3.63
C MET A 201 -6.13 5.63 2.26
N ASP A 202 -5.00 5.38 1.60
CA ASP A 202 -4.77 5.79 0.22
C ASP A 202 -5.85 5.22 -0.72
N LYS A 203 -6.06 3.90 -0.65
CA LYS A 203 -7.02 3.20 -1.51
C LYS A 203 -8.47 3.55 -1.20
N ILE A 204 -8.83 3.66 0.08
CA ILE A 204 -10.17 4.03 0.54
C ILE A 204 -10.51 5.45 0.15
N SER A 205 -9.61 6.41 0.41
CA SER A 205 -9.86 7.80 0.00
C SER A 205 -9.98 7.93 -1.51
N SER A 206 -9.15 7.22 -2.28
CA SER A 206 -9.24 7.16 -3.74
C SER A 206 -10.59 6.64 -4.21
N ALA A 207 -11.04 5.51 -3.64
CA ALA A 207 -12.34 4.92 -3.94
C ALA A 207 -13.49 5.89 -3.59
N LEU A 208 -13.50 6.47 -2.39
CA LEU A 208 -14.56 7.39 -1.96
C LEU A 208 -14.62 8.64 -2.84
N LEU A 209 -13.49 9.25 -3.17
CA LEU A 209 -13.44 10.48 -3.97
C LEU A 209 -13.93 10.26 -5.41
N THR A 210 -13.54 9.14 -6.01
CA THR A 210 -14.00 8.70 -7.34
C THR A 210 -15.41 8.12 -7.31
N GLY A 211 -16.02 7.98 -6.13
CA GLY A 211 -17.39 7.57 -5.90
C GLY A 211 -17.63 6.07 -6.03
N ASN A 212 -16.61 5.25 -5.80
CA ASN A 212 -16.71 3.81 -5.63
C ASN A 212 -17.13 3.44 -4.20
N VAL A 213 -17.73 2.27 -4.06
CA VAL A 213 -17.90 1.60 -2.76
C VAL A 213 -16.81 0.55 -2.58
N ILE A 214 -16.37 0.36 -1.35
CA ILE A 214 -15.18 -0.43 -1.04
C ILE A 214 -15.42 -1.39 0.12
N THR A 215 -14.88 -2.60 0.00
CA THR A 215 -14.77 -3.57 1.09
C THR A 215 -13.30 -3.69 1.45
N MET A 216 -12.91 -3.14 2.60
CA MET A 216 -11.58 -3.37 3.17
C MET A 216 -11.50 -4.78 3.72
N LYS A 217 -10.53 -5.54 3.22
CA LYS A 217 -10.16 -6.84 3.74
C LYS A 217 -8.79 -6.67 4.41
N ALA A 218 -8.83 -6.45 5.71
CA ALA A 218 -7.64 -6.31 6.53
C ALA A 218 -6.85 -7.63 6.61
N SER A 219 -5.53 -7.50 6.82
CA SER A 219 -4.69 -8.64 7.15
C SER A 219 -5.16 -9.33 8.43
N LYS A 220 -5.02 -10.67 8.49
CA LYS A 220 -5.29 -11.44 9.72
C LYS A 220 -4.35 -11.07 10.87
N HIS A 221 -3.22 -10.42 10.56
CA HIS A 221 -2.21 -10.02 11.53
C HIS A 221 -2.47 -8.64 12.14
N THR A 222 -3.28 -7.80 11.48
CA THR A 222 -3.61 -6.45 11.96
C THR A 222 -5.12 -6.15 11.89
N PRO A 223 -6.00 -7.08 12.33
CA PRO A 223 -7.44 -6.94 12.15
C PRO A 223 -8.03 -5.85 13.06
N LEU A 224 -7.45 -5.58 14.24
CA LEU A 224 -7.94 -4.52 15.12
C LEU A 224 -7.60 -3.13 14.59
N LEU A 225 -6.42 -2.94 13.98
CA LEU A 225 -6.08 -1.73 13.23
C LEU A 225 -7.08 -1.47 12.10
N GLY A 226 -7.38 -2.49 11.28
CA GLY A 226 -8.38 -2.38 10.22
C GLY A 226 -9.78 -2.05 10.75
N TYR A 227 -10.18 -2.69 11.85
CA TYR A 227 -11.47 -2.40 12.49
C TYR A 227 -11.54 -0.98 13.07
N LEU A 228 -10.47 -0.50 13.73
CA LEU A 228 -10.40 0.87 14.25
C LEU A 228 -10.41 1.91 13.13
N LEU A 229 -9.75 1.61 12.00
CA LEU A 229 -9.84 2.44 10.80
C LEU A 229 -11.27 2.48 10.26
N TYR A 230 -11.95 1.32 10.14
CA TYR A 230 -13.35 1.25 9.78
C TYR A 230 -14.24 2.09 10.72
N GLN A 231 -14.08 1.96 12.04
CA GLN A 231 -14.82 2.76 13.01
C GLN A 231 -14.57 4.26 12.83
N THR A 232 -13.32 4.66 12.61
CA THR A 232 -12.95 6.06 12.33
C THR A 232 -13.64 6.60 11.08
N ILE A 233 -13.73 5.78 10.04
CA ILE A 233 -14.47 6.12 8.83
C ILE A 233 -15.97 6.24 9.13
N GLN A 234 -16.54 5.30 9.88
CA GLN A 234 -17.96 5.34 10.28
C GLN A 234 -18.30 6.61 11.07
N ASP A 235 -17.47 7.01 12.02
CA ASP A 235 -17.68 8.24 12.79
C ASP A 235 -17.66 9.49 11.87
N ALA A 236 -16.83 9.47 10.82
CA ALA A 236 -16.82 10.53 9.82
C ALA A 236 -18.11 10.55 8.97
N PHE A 237 -18.63 9.38 8.57
CA PHE A 237 -19.93 9.27 7.90
C PHE A 237 -21.06 9.87 8.75
N ASP A 238 -21.09 9.51 10.03
CA ASP A 238 -22.09 10.00 10.99
C ASP A 238 -21.98 11.53 11.15
N ALA A 239 -20.75 12.06 11.26
CA ALA A 239 -20.50 13.49 11.42
C ALA A 239 -20.91 14.33 10.20
N VAL A 240 -20.80 13.79 8.98
CA VAL A 240 -21.25 14.49 7.76
C VAL A 240 -22.72 14.22 7.41
N GLY A 241 -23.40 13.35 8.15
CA GLY A 241 -24.81 13.00 7.93
C GLY A 241 -25.04 12.16 6.68
N ILE A 242 -24.07 11.33 6.29
CA ILE A 242 -24.21 10.38 5.18
C ILE A 242 -24.30 8.98 5.77
N GLU A 243 -25.34 8.23 5.41
CA GLU A 243 -25.40 6.82 5.81
C GLU A 243 -24.34 6.02 5.06
N ASN A 244 -23.44 5.34 5.79
CA ASN A 244 -22.46 4.44 5.18
C ASN A 244 -23.17 3.34 4.38
N ASN A 245 -24.14 2.62 4.97
CA ASN A 245 -25.00 1.62 4.31
C ASN A 245 -24.31 0.70 3.26
N GLY A 246 -23.04 0.36 3.48
CA GLY A 246 -22.25 -0.49 2.58
C GLY A 246 -21.38 0.25 1.55
N VAL A 247 -21.19 1.56 1.70
CA VAL A 247 -20.19 2.34 0.97
C VAL A 247 -18.79 1.93 1.37
N VAL A 248 -18.55 1.74 2.67
CA VAL A 248 -17.33 1.12 3.23
C VAL A 248 -17.75 -0.08 4.06
N ASN A 249 -17.12 -1.23 3.83
CA ASN A 249 -17.36 -2.48 4.53
C ASN A 249 -16.05 -3.03 5.09
N PHE A 250 -16.10 -3.77 6.19
CA PHE A 250 -14.93 -4.34 6.86
C PHE A 250 -15.00 -5.85 6.96
N LEU A 251 -13.96 -6.50 6.46
CA LEU A 251 -13.67 -7.93 6.59
C LEU A 251 -12.24 -8.13 7.08
N SER A 252 -11.99 -9.24 7.75
CA SER A 252 -10.65 -9.67 8.17
C SER A 252 -10.53 -11.19 8.15
N GLY A 253 -9.34 -11.76 8.37
CA GLY A 253 -9.16 -13.21 8.51
C GLY A 253 -8.29 -13.84 7.43
N GLN A 254 -8.28 -15.16 7.35
CA GLN A 254 -7.41 -15.87 6.38
C GLN A 254 -7.78 -15.46 4.95
N GLY A 255 -6.82 -14.83 4.27
CA GLY A 255 -7.03 -14.20 2.96
C GLY A 255 -7.57 -15.16 1.91
N GLY A 256 -7.05 -16.40 1.87
CA GLY A 256 -7.45 -17.39 0.87
C GLY A 256 -8.95 -17.61 0.79
N ALA A 257 -9.61 -18.00 1.88
CA ALA A 257 -11.03 -18.36 1.84
C ALA A 257 -11.94 -17.16 1.48
N ILE A 258 -11.76 -16.01 2.14
CA ILE A 258 -12.62 -14.84 1.90
C ILE A 258 -12.40 -14.27 0.50
N VAL A 259 -11.15 -14.16 0.05
CA VAL A 259 -10.85 -13.63 -1.29
C VAL A 259 -11.34 -14.60 -2.37
N ASP A 260 -11.17 -15.91 -2.18
CA ASP A 260 -11.68 -16.92 -3.12
C ASP A 260 -13.20 -16.84 -3.25
N PHE A 261 -13.90 -16.74 -2.12
CA PHE A 261 -15.35 -16.51 -2.12
C PHE A 261 -15.75 -15.24 -2.88
N LEU A 262 -15.07 -14.11 -2.65
CA LEU A 262 -15.37 -12.85 -3.33
C LEU A 262 -15.14 -12.94 -4.85
N LEU A 263 -14.09 -13.65 -5.28
CA LEU A 263 -13.80 -13.90 -6.69
C LEU A 263 -14.87 -14.78 -7.34
N GLU A 264 -15.25 -15.87 -6.68
CA GLU A 264 -16.26 -16.81 -7.17
C GLU A 264 -17.62 -16.14 -7.37
N GLU A 265 -18.02 -15.28 -6.42
CA GLU A 265 -19.36 -14.68 -6.40
C GLU A 265 -19.51 -13.45 -7.32
N ARG A 266 -18.39 -12.88 -7.77
CA ARG A 266 -18.35 -11.72 -8.67
C ARG A 266 -19.24 -10.55 -8.22
N VAL A 267 -19.30 -10.31 -6.91
CA VAL A 267 -20.05 -9.20 -6.32
C VAL A 267 -19.35 -7.85 -6.47
N VAL A 268 -18.11 -7.84 -6.99
CA VAL A 268 -17.28 -6.64 -7.19
C VAL A 268 -16.77 -6.52 -8.61
N ASN A 269 -16.40 -5.28 -8.97
CA ASN A 269 -15.95 -4.89 -10.30
C ASN A 269 -14.43 -4.71 -10.39
N ALA A 270 -13.72 -4.55 -9.27
CA ALA A 270 -12.26 -4.48 -9.25
C ALA A 270 -11.70 -4.92 -7.89
N TYR A 271 -10.43 -5.30 -7.92
CA TYR A 271 -9.62 -5.60 -6.75
C TYR A 271 -8.43 -4.66 -6.71
N THR A 272 -8.16 -4.14 -5.52
CA THR A 272 -6.91 -3.46 -5.21
C THR A 272 -6.15 -4.32 -4.22
N PHE A 273 -4.90 -4.65 -4.52
CA PHE A 273 -4.13 -5.64 -3.76
C PHE A 273 -2.79 -5.07 -3.38
N THR A 274 -2.39 -5.24 -2.12
CA THR A 274 -1.00 -5.10 -1.72
C THR A 274 -0.57 -6.30 -0.90
N GLY A 275 0.50 -6.97 -1.31
CA GLY A 275 0.98 -8.19 -0.66
C GLY A 275 2.06 -8.89 -1.48
N SER A 276 2.30 -10.18 -1.23
CA SER A 276 3.36 -10.90 -1.96
C SER A 276 3.00 -11.12 -3.43
N TYR A 277 4.05 -11.22 -4.25
CA TYR A 277 3.92 -11.55 -5.67
C TYR A 277 3.17 -12.88 -5.90
N ASP A 278 3.49 -13.92 -5.13
CA ASP A 278 2.87 -15.25 -5.30
C ASP A 278 1.37 -15.23 -5.02
N VAL A 279 0.93 -14.48 -4.00
CA VAL A 279 -0.50 -14.32 -3.70
C VAL A 279 -1.19 -13.55 -4.83
N CYS A 280 -0.56 -12.50 -5.36
CA CYS A 280 -1.10 -11.76 -6.51
C CYS A 280 -1.21 -12.66 -7.75
N CYS A 281 -0.24 -13.53 -8.00
CA CYS A 281 -0.29 -14.49 -9.11
C CYS A 281 -1.44 -15.48 -8.95
N GLY A 282 -1.61 -16.07 -7.76
CA GLY A 282 -2.75 -16.94 -7.48
C GLY A 282 -4.10 -16.23 -7.66
N LEU A 283 -4.19 -14.96 -7.24
CA LEU A 283 -5.37 -14.12 -7.46
C LEU A 283 -5.65 -13.92 -8.96
N ARG A 284 -4.62 -13.57 -9.75
CA ARG A 284 -4.73 -13.39 -11.21
C ARG A 284 -5.11 -14.69 -11.94
N GLU A 285 -4.51 -15.82 -11.56
CA GLU A 285 -4.82 -17.12 -12.15
C GLU A 285 -6.29 -17.51 -11.92
N LYS A 286 -6.77 -17.35 -10.67
CA LYS A 286 -8.19 -17.57 -10.34
C LYS A 286 -9.08 -16.61 -11.10
N TYR A 287 -8.69 -15.35 -11.23
CA TYR A 287 -9.46 -14.35 -11.96
C TYR A 287 -9.58 -14.66 -13.47
N CYS A 288 -8.52 -15.14 -14.12
CA CYS A 288 -8.44 -15.30 -15.57
C CYS A 288 -9.18 -16.50 -16.17
N LYS A 289 -9.71 -17.44 -15.37
CA LYS A 289 -10.43 -18.59 -15.96
C LYS A 289 -11.75 -18.13 -16.62
N PRO A 290 -12.30 -18.88 -17.60
CA PRO A 290 -13.62 -18.58 -18.18
C PRO A 290 -14.73 -18.93 -17.18
N TRP A 291 -15.78 -18.11 -17.10
CA TRP A 291 -16.95 -18.42 -16.24
C TRP A 291 -18.29 -18.39 -16.99
N PRO A 292 -19.21 -19.31 -16.65
CA PRO A 292 -20.39 -19.63 -17.45
C PRO A 292 -21.52 -18.57 -17.44
N HIS A 293 -21.46 -17.52 -16.62
CA HIS A 293 -22.61 -16.63 -16.37
C HIS A 293 -22.42 -15.15 -16.78
N GLY A 294 -21.39 -14.83 -17.56
CA GLY A 294 -21.10 -13.43 -17.91
C GLY A 294 -20.66 -12.59 -16.70
N GLY A 295 -20.20 -11.36 -16.95
CA GLY A 295 -19.68 -10.45 -15.93
C GLY A 295 -18.82 -9.35 -16.56
N ARG A 296 -18.58 -8.26 -15.81
CA ARG A 296 -17.59 -7.25 -16.21
C ARG A 296 -16.19 -7.85 -15.99
N VAL A 297 -15.24 -7.50 -16.86
CA VAL A 297 -13.81 -7.73 -16.63
C VAL A 297 -13.46 -7.07 -15.28
N GLN A 298 -12.98 -7.84 -14.31
CA GLN A 298 -12.53 -7.30 -13.03
C GLN A 298 -11.06 -6.91 -13.15
N GLU A 299 -10.73 -5.67 -12.85
CA GLU A 299 -9.32 -5.25 -12.87
C GLU A 299 -8.67 -5.63 -11.53
N ILE A 300 -7.46 -6.20 -11.57
CA ILE A 300 -6.62 -6.39 -10.38
C ILE A 300 -5.49 -5.37 -10.47
N ALA A 301 -5.65 -4.26 -9.75
CA ALA A 301 -4.56 -3.33 -9.51
C ALA A 301 -3.76 -3.85 -8.31
N ALA A 302 -2.45 -4.02 -8.47
CA ALA A 302 -1.61 -4.66 -7.47
C ALA A 302 -0.29 -3.92 -7.29
N GLU A 303 0.13 -3.82 -6.03
CA GLU A 303 1.51 -3.55 -5.63
C GLU A 303 2.05 -4.78 -4.89
N THR A 304 3.24 -5.23 -5.25
CA THR A 304 3.77 -6.52 -4.82
C THR A 304 5.22 -6.44 -4.32
N SER A 305 5.78 -7.61 -4.06
CA SER A 305 7.14 -7.87 -3.56
C SER A 305 8.25 -7.01 -4.16
N GLY A 306 9.31 -6.83 -3.36
CA GLY A 306 10.54 -6.13 -3.73
C GLY A 306 11.80 -6.85 -3.24
N LYS A 307 12.89 -6.73 -4.00
CA LYS A 307 14.24 -7.11 -3.58
C LYS A 307 15.22 -6.02 -4.00
N ASN A 308 15.24 -4.97 -3.18
CA ASN A 308 15.68 -3.64 -3.59
C ASN A 308 17.21 -3.51 -3.50
N PRO A 309 17.91 -3.21 -4.60
CA PRO A 309 19.35 -3.00 -4.58
C PRO A 309 19.72 -1.58 -4.13
N LEU A 310 20.78 -1.48 -3.34
CA LEU A 310 21.49 -0.25 -3.07
C LEU A 310 22.93 -0.39 -3.60
N ALA A 311 23.21 0.29 -4.71
CA ALA A 311 24.48 0.22 -5.41
C ALA A 311 25.39 1.39 -5.01
N LEU A 312 26.65 1.10 -4.64
CA LEU A 312 27.62 2.13 -4.24
C LEU A 312 28.82 2.07 -5.19
N TRP A 313 29.07 3.17 -5.89
CA TRP A 313 30.21 3.31 -6.78
C TRP A 313 31.51 3.63 -6.01
N LYS A 314 32.64 3.62 -6.72
CA LYS A 314 33.99 3.72 -6.15
C LYS A 314 34.31 5.05 -5.45
N ASP A 315 33.50 6.08 -5.69
CA ASP A 315 33.60 7.44 -5.18
C ASP A 315 32.43 7.81 -4.24
N ALA A 316 31.55 6.86 -3.91
CA ALA A 316 30.41 7.09 -3.02
C ALA A 316 30.82 7.68 -1.65
N ASP A 317 30.04 8.66 -1.16
CA ASP A 317 30.09 9.08 0.24
C ASP A 317 29.67 7.90 1.15
N LEU A 318 30.66 7.30 1.80
CA LEU A 318 30.44 6.13 2.65
C LEU A 318 29.65 6.46 3.91
N ASP A 319 29.73 7.68 4.45
CA ASP A 319 29.01 8.06 5.67
C ASP A 319 27.53 8.18 5.39
N LEU A 320 27.18 8.89 4.30
CA LEU A 320 25.80 9.04 3.85
C LEU A 320 25.21 7.68 3.42
N ALA A 321 25.98 6.87 2.69
CA ALA A 321 25.55 5.57 2.25
C ALA A 321 25.37 4.58 3.42
N LEU A 322 26.23 4.61 4.45
CA LEU A 322 26.07 3.77 5.64
C LEU A 322 24.79 4.11 6.40
N ALA A 323 24.53 5.40 6.63
CA ALA A 323 23.33 5.85 7.33
C ALA A 323 22.06 5.43 6.57
N SER A 324 22.09 5.59 5.25
CA SER A 324 20.99 5.23 4.36
C SER A 324 20.76 3.72 4.29
N ALA A 325 21.83 2.92 4.18
CA ALA A 325 21.75 1.47 4.18
C ALA A 325 21.19 0.96 5.51
N TYR A 326 21.70 1.48 6.63
CA TYR A 326 21.26 1.07 7.96
C TYR A 326 19.77 1.38 8.19
N ALA A 327 19.34 2.61 7.92
CA ALA A 327 17.93 3.00 8.00
C ALA A 327 17.04 2.11 7.12
N SER A 328 17.48 1.81 5.89
CA SER A 328 16.76 0.93 4.96
C SER A 328 16.69 -0.53 5.40
N THR A 329 17.62 -0.98 6.25
CA THR A 329 17.65 -2.35 6.79
C THR A 329 16.76 -2.54 8.00
N ILE A 330 16.67 -1.55 8.89
CA ILE A 330 15.92 -1.69 10.15
C ILE A 330 14.47 -1.20 10.05
N ASN A 331 14.12 -0.48 8.98
CA ASN A 331 12.80 0.12 8.81
C ASN A 331 11.67 -0.93 8.98
N ASN A 332 10.81 -0.71 9.97
CA ASN A 332 9.66 -1.57 10.25
C ASN A 332 10.03 -3.05 10.46
N ASN A 333 11.12 -3.31 11.20
CA ASN A 333 11.68 -4.66 11.40
C ASN A 333 11.99 -5.37 10.07
N ALA A 334 12.38 -4.62 9.03
CA ALA A 334 12.60 -5.08 7.66
C ALA A 334 11.36 -5.64 6.94
N GLN A 335 10.17 -5.51 7.53
CA GLN A 335 8.91 -5.94 6.93
C GLN A 335 8.34 -4.82 6.07
N THR A 336 9.12 -4.38 5.08
CA THR A 336 8.77 -3.30 4.13
C THR A 336 9.05 -3.80 2.72
N CYS A 337 8.13 -3.60 1.77
CA CYS A 337 8.33 -4.00 0.37
C CYS A 337 9.57 -3.34 -0.25
N SER A 338 9.91 -2.14 0.20
CA SER A 338 11.11 -1.39 -0.19
C SER A 338 12.34 -1.64 0.72
N HIS A 339 12.34 -2.68 1.57
CA HIS A 339 13.47 -3.06 2.42
C HIS A 339 14.75 -3.29 1.61
N LEU A 340 15.90 -2.94 2.18
CA LEU A 340 17.20 -3.17 1.55
C LEU A 340 17.49 -4.66 1.41
N GLY A 341 17.33 -5.18 0.20
CA GLY A 341 17.57 -6.58 -0.12
C GLY A 341 19.04 -6.89 -0.40
N ASP A 342 19.68 -6.03 -1.21
CA ASP A 342 21.01 -6.27 -1.75
C ASP A 342 21.87 -5.01 -1.70
N LEU A 343 23.08 -5.14 -1.15
CA LEU A 343 24.13 -4.13 -1.26
C LEU A 343 25.05 -4.51 -2.42
N VAL A 344 25.14 -3.65 -3.45
CA VAL A 344 26.00 -3.86 -4.61
C VAL A 344 27.17 -2.89 -4.54
N LEU A 345 28.33 -3.36 -4.13
CA LEU A 345 29.47 -2.52 -3.75
C LEU A 345 30.57 -2.62 -4.79
N HIS A 346 31.08 -1.47 -5.24
CA HIS A 346 32.33 -1.47 -6.00
C HIS A 346 33.48 -2.01 -5.12
N ARG A 347 34.30 -2.94 -5.63
CA ARG A 347 35.33 -3.67 -4.87
C ARG A 347 36.27 -2.77 -4.06
N LYS A 348 36.63 -1.61 -4.61
CA LYS A 348 37.46 -0.59 -3.92
C LYS A 348 36.95 -0.20 -2.53
N ILE A 349 35.63 -0.10 -2.35
CA ILE A 349 35.02 0.39 -1.09
C ILE A 349 34.42 -0.74 -0.24
N ALA A 350 34.20 -1.92 -0.83
CA ALA A 350 33.48 -3.02 -0.19
C ALA A 350 34.07 -3.44 1.17
N PRO A 351 35.40 -3.63 1.35
CA PRO A 351 35.96 -4.05 2.64
C PRO A 351 35.65 -3.08 3.79
N GLN A 352 35.84 -1.79 3.55
CA GLN A 352 35.59 -0.75 4.55
C GLN A 352 34.10 -0.59 4.83
N PHE A 353 33.26 -0.59 3.80
CA PHE A 353 31.82 -0.45 3.97
C PHE A 353 31.23 -1.62 4.77
N VAL A 354 31.59 -2.86 4.40
CA VAL A 354 31.11 -4.06 5.08
C VAL A 354 31.53 -4.08 6.55
N LEU A 355 32.77 -3.71 6.86
CA LEU A 355 33.24 -3.63 8.26
C LEU A 355 32.37 -2.65 9.08
N ARG A 356 32.22 -1.41 8.60
CA ARG A 356 31.45 -0.38 9.31
C ARG A 356 29.96 -0.72 9.40
N PHE A 357 29.41 -1.38 8.38
CA PHE A 357 28.02 -1.82 8.38
C PHE A 357 27.77 -2.91 9.43
N LYS A 358 28.71 -3.86 9.58
CA LYS A 358 28.68 -4.86 10.67
C LYS A 358 28.71 -4.20 12.04
N GLU A 359 29.57 -3.20 12.25
CA GLU A 359 29.65 -2.45 13.51
C GLU A 359 28.32 -1.75 13.84
N LYS A 360 27.64 -1.20 12.82
CA LYS A 360 26.31 -0.61 13.00
C LYS A 360 25.24 -1.64 13.36
N LEU A 361 25.22 -2.80 12.72
CA LEU A 361 24.31 -3.89 13.09
C LEU A 361 24.61 -4.42 14.51
N ALA A 362 25.88 -4.48 14.90
CA ALA A 362 26.29 -4.89 16.24
C ALA A 362 25.76 -3.94 17.31
N GLY A 363 25.87 -2.62 17.08
CA GLY A 363 25.36 -1.59 17.97
C GLY A 363 23.84 -1.45 18.04
N MET A 364 23.09 -2.08 17.12
CA MET A 364 21.63 -1.99 17.09
C MET A 364 21.00 -2.55 18.38
N HIS A 365 19.95 -1.91 18.91
CA HIS A 365 19.18 -2.49 20.01
C HIS A 365 18.01 -3.33 19.48
N TYR A 366 17.96 -4.60 19.86
CA TYR A 366 16.91 -5.55 19.46
C TYR A 366 16.00 -5.89 20.64
N GLY A 367 14.69 -5.90 20.41
CA GLY A 367 13.69 -6.33 21.38
C GLY A 367 12.33 -5.70 21.12
N ASP A 368 11.44 -5.78 22.11
CA ASP A 368 10.10 -5.19 22.02
C ASP A 368 10.17 -3.70 21.67
N VAL A 369 9.65 -3.35 20.49
CA VAL A 369 9.71 -1.99 19.94
C VAL A 369 8.84 -0.98 20.68
N LYS A 370 7.95 -1.44 21.58
CA LYS A 370 7.24 -0.56 22.51
C LYS A 370 8.20 0.11 23.50
N ASN A 371 9.36 -0.51 23.76
CA ASN A 371 10.47 0.11 24.44
C ASN A 371 11.25 0.95 23.43
N GLN A 372 11.17 2.28 23.54
CA GLN A 372 11.67 3.21 22.51
C GLN A 372 13.18 3.12 22.22
N GLY A 373 13.95 2.54 23.15
CA GLY A 373 15.38 2.28 22.97
C GLY A 373 15.68 1.16 21.97
N ASN A 374 14.71 0.31 21.63
CA ASN A 374 14.85 -0.76 20.64
C ASN A 374 14.57 -0.24 19.24
N GLU A 375 15.35 -0.71 18.27
CA GLU A 375 15.33 -0.28 16.87
C GLU A 375 14.68 -1.31 15.95
N CYS A 376 14.72 -2.59 16.34
CA CYS A 376 14.13 -3.71 15.62
C CYS A 376 13.56 -4.71 16.63
N GLY A 377 12.39 -5.29 16.32
CA GLY A 377 11.75 -6.33 17.14
C GLY A 377 11.43 -7.60 16.35
N ALA A 378 10.48 -8.36 16.87
CA ALA A 378 10.00 -9.59 16.26
C ALA A 378 9.34 -9.32 14.89
N LEU A 379 9.38 -10.33 14.01
CA LEU A 379 8.54 -10.38 12.82
C LEU A 379 7.07 -10.61 13.21
N ILE A 380 6.16 -10.30 12.29
CA ILE A 380 4.71 -10.28 12.58
C ILE A 380 4.13 -11.62 13.05
N SER A 381 4.79 -12.74 12.72
CA SER A 381 4.37 -14.06 13.18
C SER A 381 5.50 -15.09 13.16
N LYS A 382 5.28 -16.20 13.88
CA LYS A 382 6.13 -17.40 13.82
C LYS A 382 6.36 -17.88 12.39
N GLN A 383 5.28 -17.97 11.59
CA GLN A 383 5.36 -18.46 10.22
C GLN A 383 6.28 -17.56 9.37
N ASN A 384 6.19 -16.24 9.53
CA ASN A 384 7.08 -15.31 8.82
C ASN A 384 8.56 -15.50 9.20
N ALA A 385 8.85 -15.77 10.48
CA ALA A 385 10.21 -16.07 10.93
C ALA A 385 10.71 -17.42 10.39
N GLU A 386 9.87 -18.45 10.36
CA GLU A 386 10.20 -19.76 9.79
C GLU A 386 10.42 -19.67 8.27
N ASP A 387 9.57 -18.97 7.54
CA ASP A 387 9.70 -18.76 6.10
C ASP A 387 11.00 -18.02 5.76
N ALA A 388 11.31 -16.95 6.50
CA ALA A 388 12.56 -16.21 6.33
C ALA A 388 13.79 -17.09 6.61
N GLU A 389 13.76 -17.89 7.67
CA GLU A 389 14.86 -18.80 8.02
C GLU A 389 15.02 -19.89 6.94
N ASN A 390 13.92 -20.44 6.43
CA ASN A 390 13.93 -21.42 5.36
C ASN A 390 14.56 -20.86 4.08
N THR A 391 14.24 -19.62 3.70
CA THR A 391 14.85 -18.96 2.55
C THR A 391 16.35 -18.74 2.75
N VAL A 392 16.77 -18.22 3.91
CA VAL A 392 18.20 -18.01 4.21
C VAL A 392 18.96 -19.35 4.21
N LYS A 393 18.40 -20.37 4.87
CA LYS A 393 18.96 -21.71 4.91
C LYS A 393 19.11 -22.30 3.50
N TRP A 394 18.10 -22.17 2.66
CA TRP A 394 18.16 -22.64 1.28
C TRP A 394 19.29 -21.96 0.50
N LEU A 395 19.50 -20.64 0.67
CA LEU A 395 20.60 -19.92 0.02
C LEU A 395 21.98 -20.42 0.48
N ILE A 396 22.14 -20.71 1.78
CA ILE A 396 23.39 -21.22 2.37
C ILE A 396 23.66 -22.67 1.95
N ASP A 397 22.67 -23.55 2.08
CA ASP A 397 22.79 -24.98 1.76
C ASP A 397 23.12 -25.21 0.27
N ASN A 398 22.66 -24.30 -0.61
CA ASN A 398 23.01 -24.32 -2.03
C ASN A 398 24.36 -23.66 -2.35
N GLY A 399 25.10 -23.17 -1.34
CA GLY A 399 26.40 -22.54 -1.47
C GLY A 399 26.36 -21.19 -2.20
N LEU A 400 25.21 -20.50 -2.17
CA LEU A 400 25.01 -19.23 -2.89
C LEU A 400 25.43 -18.03 -2.04
N VAL A 401 25.27 -18.13 -0.72
CA VAL A 401 25.65 -17.07 0.22
C VAL A 401 26.32 -17.68 1.46
N GLU A 402 27.11 -16.86 2.14
CA GLU A 402 27.67 -17.16 3.45
C GLU A 402 27.27 -16.08 4.47
N VAL A 403 27.24 -16.43 5.75
CA VAL A 403 26.94 -15.46 6.82
C VAL A 403 28.18 -14.63 7.09
N ALA A 404 28.17 -13.36 6.69
CA ALA A 404 29.24 -12.43 6.98
C ALA A 404 29.15 -11.87 8.41
N TYR A 405 27.93 -11.70 8.91
CA TYR A 405 27.63 -11.31 10.28
C TYR A 405 26.21 -11.71 10.65
N GLU A 406 26.03 -12.18 11.88
CA GLU A 406 24.72 -12.37 12.50
C GLU A 406 24.74 -11.64 13.84
N LYS A 407 23.70 -10.83 14.09
CA LYS A 407 23.56 -10.17 15.38
C LYS A 407 23.08 -11.18 16.43
N PRO A 408 23.81 -11.39 17.53
CA PRO A 408 23.31 -12.18 18.65
C PRO A 408 22.07 -11.51 19.25
N ILE A 409 21.00 -12.28 19.41
CA ILE A 409 19.76 -11.84 20.06
C ILE A 409 19.32 -12.86 21.11
N GLU A 410 18.67 -12.37 22.16
CA GLU A 410 17.95 -13.22 23.11
C GLU A 410 16.54 -13.47 22.55
N LYS A 411 16.19 -14.72 22.23
CA LYS A 411 14.85 -15.07 21.72
C LYS A 411 13.83 -15.07 22.86
N LYS A 412 12.92 -14.10 22.84
CA LYS A 412 11.80 -13.91 23.77
C LYS A 412 10.44 -14.10 23.10
N SER A 413 10.37 -13.93 21.79
CA SER A 413 9.17 -14.18 20.97
C SER A 413 9.42 -15.25 19.92
N VAL A 414 8.35 -15.95 19.52
CA VAL A 414 8.37 -16.90 18.40
C VAL A 414 8.61 -16.23 17.05
N GLY A 415 8.40 -14.90 16.96
CA GLY A 415 8.71 -14.10 15.77
C GLY A 415 10.13 -13.55 15.75
N ASP A 416 10.95 -13.80 16.79
CA ASP A 416 12.30 -13.24 16.86
C ASP A 416 13.22 -13.82 15.77
N PHE A 417 13.83 -12.91 15.03
CA PHE A 417 14.70 -13.22 13.89
C PHE A 417 15.98 -12.39 13.98
N ALA A 418 17.13 -13.07 13.99
CA ALA A 418 18.42 -12.42 14.11
C ALA A 418 18.75 -11.64 12.82
N PRO A 419 19.06 -10.33 12.90
CA PRO A 419 19.55 -9.58 11.75
C PRO A 419 20.83 -10.20 11.18
N ARG A 420 20.90 -10.31 9.85
CA ARG A 420 22.01 -10.96 9.14
C ARG A 420 22.54 -10.11 8.00
N LEU A 421 23.87 -10.06 7.91
CA LEU A 421 24.57 -9.67 6.70
C LEU A 421 25.09 -10.93 6.02
N LEU A 422 24.63 -11.18 4.82
CA LEU A 422 25.10 -12.27 3.97
C LEU A 422 26.12 -11.74 2.97
N ARG A 423 27.02 -12.61 2.50
CA ARG A 423 27.93 -12.33 1.39
C ARG A 423 27.65 -13.32 0.26
N ALA A 424 27.47 -12.83 -0.95
CA ALA A 424 27.35 -13.68 -2.13
C ALA A 424 28.66 -14.44 -2.40
N THR A 425 28.56 -15.74 -2.64
CA THR A 425 29.72 -16.57 -3.03
C THR A 425 29.96 -16.47 -4.54
N PRO A 426 31.11 -16.95 -5.06
CA PRO A 426 31.34 -17.00 -6.51
C PRO A 426 30.23 -17.74 -7.29
N LYS A 427 29.59 -18.75 -6.70
CA LYS A 427 28.49 -19.49 -7.33
C LYS A 427 27.26 -18.62 -7.58
N ALA A 428 26.98 -17.65 -6.70
CA ALA A 428 25.84 -16.75 -6.87
C ALA A 428 25.99 -15.76 -8.02
N TYR A 429 27.20 -15.54 -8.54
CA TYR A 429 27.44 -14.70 -9.72
C TYR A 429 27.16 -15.42 -11.05
N LEU A 430 26.93 -16.73 -11.03
CA LEU A 430 26.55 -17.47 -12.23
C LEU A 430 25.11 -17.09 -12.63
N PRO A 431 24.81 -16.83 -13.92
CA PRO A 431 23.51 -16.32 -14.36
C PRO A 431 22.30 -17.12 -13.86
N GLU A 432 22.40 -18.46 -13.81
CA GLU A 432 21.32 -19.34 -13.36
C GLU A 432 21.01 -19.24 -11.85
N TRP A 433 21.96 -18.72 -11.06
CA TRP A 433 21.84 -18.52 -9.62
C TRP A 433 21.63 -17.07 -9.23
N MET A 434 22.27 -16.13 -9.93
CA MET A 434 22.19 -14.69 -9.66
C MET A 434 20.74 -14.22 -9.59
N HIS A 435 19.94 -14.61 -10.58
CA HIS A 435 18.51 -14.30 -10.61
C HIS A 435 17.74 -14.88 -9.41
N LYS A 436 18.08 -16.09 -8.94
CA LYS A 436 17.40 -16.70 -7.79
C LYS A 436 17.72 -15.96 -6.49
N VAL A 437 18.98 -15.59 -6.27
CA VAL A 437 19.37 -14.82 -5.07
C VAL A 437 18.76 -13.42 -5.10
N ARG A 438 18.83 -12.73 -6.25
CA ARG A 438 18.25 -11.40 -6.47
C ARG A 438 16.72 -11.36 -6.54
N SER A 439 16.06 -12.51 -6.56
CA SER A 439 14.60 -12.63 -6.49
C SER A 439 14.09 -13.21 -5.17
N ALA A 440 14.99 -13.59 -4.25
CA ALA A 440 14.61 -14.12 -2.95
C ALA A 440 14.26 -12.97 -1.99
N GLU A 441 13.01 -12.50 -2.05
CA GLU A 441 12.45 -11.63 -1.01
C GLU A 441 12.33 -12.41 0.31
N ILE A 442 12.95 -11.87 1.38
CA ILE A 442 13.00 -12.52 2.70
C ILE A 442 12.01 -11.85 3.68
N PHE A 443 11.74 -10.55 3.49
CA PHE A 443 10.85 -9.75 4.34
C PHE A 443 11.22 -9.80 5.84
N ALA A 444 12.52 -9.87 6.12
CA ALA A 444 13.14 -9.93 7.44
C ALA A 444 14.50 -9.18 7.39
N PRO A 445 15.17 -8.88 8.52
CA PRO A 445 16.35 -8.01 8.56
C PRO A 445 17.63 -8.71 8.04
N VAL A 446 17.60 -9.07 6.76
CA VAL A 446 18.66 -9.76 6.03
C VAL A 446 19.04 -8.93 4.82
N VAL A 447 20.34 -8.70 4.65
CA VAL A 447 20.92 -7.99 3.50
C VAL A 447 21.98 -8.87 2.86
N THR A 448 21.98 -9.01 1.54
CA THR A 448 23.03 -9.72 0.80
C THR A 448 24.02 -8.73 0.21
N CYS A 449 25.30 -8.86 0.53
CA CYS A 449 26.38 -8.07 -0.06
C CYS A 449 26.96 -8.76 -1.30
N TRP A 450 27.19 -7.93 -2.31
CA TRP A 450 27.82 -8.28 -3.57
C TRP A 450 28.95 -7.29 -3.86
N GLU A 451 30.04 -7.79 -4.43
CA GLU A 451 31.16 -6.99 -4.91
C GLU A 451 31.21 -7.01 -6.44
N VAL A 452 31.49 -5.86 -7.06
CA VAL A 452 31.61 -5.69 -8.52
C VAL A 452 32.83 -4.81 -8.86
N ASP A 453 33.43 -5.01 -10.03
CA ASP A 453 34.60 -4.23 -10.50
C ASP A 453 34.25 -3.18 -11.55
N SER A 454 33.11 -3.33 -12.24
CA SER A 454 32.75 -2.52 -13.40
C SER A 454 31.31 -2.02 -13.37
N LYS A 455 31.02 -1.03 -14.22
CA LYS A 455 29.66 -0.50 -14.41
C LYS A 455 28.73 -1.58 -14.98
N ASP A 456 29.24 -2.39 -15.89
CA ASP A 456 28.47 -3.43 -16.56
C ASP A 456 28.07 -4.56 -15.60
N GLU A 457 29.01 -5.00 -14.74
CA GLU A 457 28.71 -5.95 -13.67
C GLU A 457 27.69 -5.40 -12.67
N MET A 458 27.84 -4.14 -12.27
CA MET A 458 26.89 -3.47 -11.37
C MET A 458 25.49 -3.44 -11.97
N LYS A 459 25.36 -3.02 -13.23
CA LYS A 459 24.09 -3.00 -13.96
C LYS A 459 23.49 -4.40 -14.06
N GLN A 460 24.26 -5.38 -14.53
CA GLN A 460 23.81 -6.76 -14.67
C GLN A 460 23.25 -7.30 -13.35
N LEU A 461 23.97 -7.07 -12.25
CA LEU A 461 23.55 -7.55 -10.95
C LEU A 461 22.30 -6.81 -10.45
N CYS A 462 22.24 -5.48 -10.58
CA CYS A 462 21.07 -4.68 -10.23
C CYS A 462 19.80 -5.16 -10.94
N GLU A 463 19.90 -5.53 -12.21
CA GLU A 463 18.79 -5.96 -13.08
C GLU A 463 18.47 -7.46 -13.00
N ALA A 464 19.27 -8.27 -12.30
CA ALA A 464 19.11 -9.72 -12.31
C ALA A 464 17.85 -10.23 -11.58
N GLY A 465 17.23 -9.41 -10.71
CA GLY A 465 16.03 -9.78 -9.97
C GLY A 465 14.75 -9.63 -10.78
N ILE A 466 13.70 -10.37 -10.42
CA ILE A 466 12.38 -10.25 -11.06
C ILE A 466 11.55 -9.03 -10.60
N TYR A 467 11.98 -8.40 -9.52
CA TYR A 467 11.29 -7.27 -8.90
C TYR A 467 11.89 -5.95 -9.34
N GLY A 468 11.05 -4.92 -9.44
CA GLY A 468 11.43 -3.58 -9.86
C GLY A 468 10.72 -2.52 -9.03
N LEU A 469 10.71 -2.65 -7.70
CA LEU A 469 10.01 -1.73 -6.81
C LEU A 469 10.82 -0.46 -6.54
N THR A 470 11.91 -0.58 -5.78
CA THR A 470 12.81 0.55 -5.46
C THR A 470 14.26 0.17 -5.71
N CYS A 471 15.09 1.15 -6.01
CA CYS A 471 16.54 1.02 -6.05
C CYS A 471 17.22 2.31 -5.62
N GLY A 472 18.44 2.18 -5.10
CA GLY A 472 19.26 3.31 -4.70
C GLY A 472 20.66 3.24 -5.30
N PHE A 473 21.27 4.39 -5.54
CA PHE A 473 22.61 4.50 -6.10
C PHE A 473 23.39 5.64 -5.47
N PHE A 474 24.63 5.34 -5.05
CA PHE A 474 25.57 6.31 -4.50
C PHE A 474 26.78 6.50 -5.40
N ALA A 475 27.04 7.75 -5.77
CA ALA A 475 28.24 8.22 -6.45
C ALA A 475 28.38 9.74 -6.25
N GLU A 476 29.59 10.27 -6.42
CA GLU A 476 29.81 11.73 -6.46
C GLU A 476 29.77 12.26 -7.90
N GLU A 477 30.24 11.45 -8.86
CA GLU A 477 30.23 11.82 -10.28
C GLU A 477 28.80 11.89 -10.86
N VAL A 478 28.38 13.08 -11.30
CA VAL A 478 27.04 13.32 -11.88
C VAL A 478 26.75 12.44 -13.11
N SER A 479 27.77 12.15 -13.94
CA SER A 479 27.61 11.27 -15.11
C SER A 479 27.18 9.85 -14.72
N MET A 480 27.53 9.40 -13.52
CA MET A 480 27.11 8.12 -12.97
C MET A 480 25.65 8.15 -12.51
N HIS A 481 25.16 9.30 -12.02
CA HIS A 481 23.73 9.47 -11.70
C HIS A 481 22.89 9.35 -12.96
N GLU A 482 23.27 10.07 -14.03
CA GLU A 482 22.57 10.02 -15.32
C GLU A 482 22.55 8.61 -15.90
N TRP A 483 23.70 7.93 -15.87
CA TRP A 483 23.81 6.53 -16.29
C TRP A 483 22.89 5.63 -15.49
N PHE A 484 22.88 5.73 -14.16
CA PHE A 484 22.05 4.84 -13.33
C PHE A 484 20.56 5.07 -13.58
N ILE A 485 20.12 6.34 -13.63
CA ILE A 485 18.71 6.71 -13.86
C ILE A 485 18.22 6.22 -15.23
N ARG A 486 19.03 6.37 -16.28
CA ARG A 486 18.61 6.08 -17.66
C ARG A 486 18.80 4.61 -18.04
N ASP A 487 19.90 4.02 -17.60
CA ASP A 487 20.41 2.77 -18.19
C ASP A 487 20.29 1.56 -17.25
N VAL A 488 19.88 1.72 -15.98
CA VAL A 488 19.75 0.60 -15.02
C VAL A 488 18.29 0.36 -14.63
N ASP A 489 17.74 -0.75 -15.10
CA ASP A 489 16.37 -1.18 -14.90
C ASP A 489 16.19 -2.04 -13.63
N CYS A 490 16.17 -1.40 -12.46
CA CYS A 490 16.06 -2.14 -11.19
C CYS A 490 15.06 -1.56 -10.17
N GLY A 491 14.25 -0.57 -10.55
CA GLY A 491 13.27 0.06 -9.66
C GLY A 491 12.27 0.96 -10.38
N GLY A 492 11.05 1.05 -9.85
CA GLY A 492 10.06 2.09 -10.18
C GLY A 492 10.33 3.39 -9.41
N GLN A 493 10.92 3.29 -8.22
CA GLN A 493 11.48 4.41 -7.46
C GLN A 493 13.00 4.36 -7.47
N ILE A 494 13.64 5.45 -7.88
CA ILE A 494 15.10 5.56 -7.97
C ILE A 494 15.57 6.63 -6.99
N TYR A 495 16.43 6.26 -6.05
CA TYR A 495 17.04 7.18 -5.08
C TYR A 495 18.52 7.40 -5.41
N ILE A 496 18.90 8.63 -5.74
CA ILE A 496 20.31 9.01 -5.91
C ILE A 496 20.82 9.62 -4.60
N ASN A 497 21.92 9.08 -4.09
CA ASN A 497 22.50 9.44 -2.80
C ASN A 497 21.48 9.37 -1.64
N GLY A 498 20.58 8.38 -1.72
CA GLY A 498 19.59 8.03 -0.71
C GLY A 498 19.47 6.51 -0.57
N GLY A 499 18.72 6.05 0.44
CA GLY A 499 18.49 4.63 0.68
C GLY A 499 17.54 3.98 -0.33
N VAL A 500 16.72 3.05 0.13
CA VAL A 500 15.66 2.43 -0.70
C VAL A 500 14.28 2.50 -0.05
N VAL A 501 14.19 3.15 1.10
CA VAL A 501 12.94 3.38 1.86
C VAL A 501 12.65 4.88 1.94
N GLY A 502 11.46 5.24 2.45
CA GLY A 502 11.12 6.62 2.78
C GLY A 502 10.44 7.40 1.66
N ALA A 503 9.74 6.70 0.77
CA ALA A 503 8.77 7.35 -0.11
C ALA A 503 7.77 8.14 0.75
N THR A 504 7.43 9.35 0.30
CA THR A 504 6.48 10.23 0.97
C THR A 504 5.32 10.52 0.05
N VAL A 505 4.16 10.90 0.60
CA VAL A 505 3.00 11.28 -0.22
C VAL A 505 3.36 12.39 -1.20
N GLY A 506 2.90 12.29 -2.44
CA GLY A 506 3.30 13.16 -3.54
C GLY A 506 4.52 12.68 -4.34
N THR A 507 5.24 11.67 -3.85
CA THR A 507 6.05 10.78 -4.72
C THR A 507 5.21 9.57 -5.08
N ALA A 508 5.05 9.29 -6.37
CA ALA A 508 4.20 8.21 -6.83
C ALA A 508 4.85 6.86 -6.53
N PHE A 509 4.59 6.27 -5.36
CA PHE A 509 5.14 4.96 -5.01
C PHE A 509 4.47 3.86 -5.82
N GLY A 510 5.28 3.04 -6.47
CA GLY A 510 4.89 1.97 -7.35
C GLY A 510 6.09 1.30 -8.00
N GLY A 511 5.93 0.03 -8.38
CA GLY A 511 7.00 -0.80 -8.95
C GLY A 511 6.70 -1.24 -10.38
N ARG A 512 7.78 -1.42 -11.14
CA ARG A 512 7.79 -2.07 -12.47
C ARG A 512 8.03 -3.57 -12.32
N ALA A 513 8.13 -4.29 -13.44
CA ALA A 513 8.31 -5.75 -13.47
C ALA A 513 7.29 -6.48 -12.59
N LEU A 514 7.72 -7.43 -11.75
CA LEU A 514 6.82 -8.22 -10.90
C LEU A 514 6.49 -7.54 -9.55
N SER A 515 6.77 -6.24 -9.41
CA SER A 515 6.47 -5.44 -8.21
C SER A 515 5.16 -4.64 -8.31
N GLY A 516 4.44 -4.71 -9.43
CA GLY A 516 3.14 -4.08 -9.54
C GLY A 516 2.39 -4.39 -10.83
N SER A 517 1.17 -3.86 -10.98
CA SER A 517 0.34 -4.04 -12.18
C SER A 517 0.57 -2.98 -13.26
N SER A 518 0.97 -1.76 -12.90
CA SER A 518 0.98 -0.61 -13.83
C SER A 518 2.23 0.27 -13.78
N GLY A 519 3.11 0.09 -12.79
CA GLY A 519 4.22 1.03 -12.53
C GLY A 519 3.80 2.38 -11.95
N ASN A 520 2.51 2.71 -11.96
CA ASN A 520 1.98 4.01 -11.53
C ASN A 520 1.62 4.07 -10.04
N GLY A 521 1.72 2.92 -9.35
CA GLY A 521 1.34 2.78 -7.95
C GLY A 521 -0.12 2.38 -7.72
N MET A 522 -0.52 2.44 -6.46
CA MET A 522 -1.89 2.20 -5.99
C MET A 522 -2.52 3.49 -5.45
N GLY A 523 -3.82 3.42 -5.17
CA GLY A 523 -4.58 4.57 -4.66
C GLY A 523 -4.45 5.79 -5.57
N ALA A 524 -4.15 6.95 -5.00
CA ALA A 524 -3.80 8.15 -5.77
C ALA A 524 -2.37 8.57 -5.41
N SER A 525 -1.42 7.63 -5.41
CA SER A 525 0.00 8.01 -5.42
C SER A 525 0.39 8.81 -6.68
N SER A 526 -0.39 8.65 -7.77
CA SER A 526 -0.32 9.46 -8.99
C SER A 526 -1.69 9.55 -9.68
N LEU A 527 -1.81 10.44 -10.68
CA LEU A 527 -2.97 10.45 -11.56
C LEU A 527 -3.14 9.08 -12.28
N GLY A 528 -2.04 8.41 -12.63
CA GLY A 528 -2.07 7.09 -13.24
C GLY A 528 -2.56 5.99 -12.29
N ALA A 529 -2.28 6.10 -10.99
CA ALA A 529 -2.83 5.19 -9.98
C ALA A 529 -4.34 5.40 -9.78
N LEU A 530 -4.80 6.65 -9.82
CA LEU A 530 -6.22 6.99 -9.65
C LEU A 530 -7.10 6.41 -10.77
N MET A 531 -6.52 6.17 -11.95
CA MET A 531 -7.19 5.52 -13.08
C MET A 531 -7.63 4.09 -12.79
N ASN A 532 -7.04 3.41 -11.79
CA ASN A 532 -7.50 2.09 -11.34
C ASN A 532 -8.92 2.14 -10.73
N TYR A 533 -9.41 3.32 -10.37
CA TYR A 533 -10.71 3.53 -9.70
C TYR A 533 -11.79 4.10 -10.63
N VAL A 534 -11.45 4.46 -11.87
CA VAL A 534 -12.40 5.03 -12.84
C VAL A 534 -12.34 4.35 -14.19
N SER A 535 -13.46 4.40 -14.91
CA SER A 535 -13.53 4.14 -16.35
C SER A 535 -13.92 5.43 -17.06
N GLN A 536 -13.64 5.50 -18.36
CA GLN A 536 -14.04 6.62 -19.20
C GLN A 536 -15.24 6.24 -20.06
N ASP A 537 -16.32 6.99 -19.96
CA ASP A 537 -17.38 6.98 -20.97
C ASP A 537 -17.15 8.13 -21.95
N ASN A 538 -17.09 7.83 -23.24
CA ASN A 538 -17.07 8.84 -24.29
C ASN A 538 -18.51 9.19 -24.69
N VAL A 539 -18.83 10.48 -24.73
CA VAL A 539 -20.17 10.97 -25.01
C VAL A 539 -20.12 11.89 -26.22
N ALA A 540 -20.94 11.56 -27.22
CA ALA A 540 -21.22 12.39 -28.36
C ALA A 540 -22.71 12.71 -28.37
N TYR A 541 -23.06 13.99 -28.41
CA TYR A 541 -24.43 14.49 -28.42
C TYR A 541 -24.70 15.23 -29.73
N ARG A 542 -25.82 14.90 -30.38
CA ARG A 542 -26.29 15.56 -31.59
C ARG A 542 -27.63 16.22 -31.33
N PHE A 543 -27.75 17.50 -31.63
CA PHE A 543 -28.99 18.25 -31.52
C PHE A 543 -30.02 17.72 -32.52
N SER A 544 -31.26 17.58 -32.09
CA SER A 544 -32.37 17.35 -33.03
C SER A 544 -32.69 18.63 -33.79
N LYS A 545 -33.27 18.51 -34.99
CA LYS A 545 -33.64 19.65 -35.86
C LYS A 545 -34.58 20.67 -35.18
N GLY A 546 -35.33 20.26 -34.16
CA GLY A 546 -36.26 21.12 -33.41
C GLY A 546 -35.63 21.91 -32.27
N HIS A 547 -34.35 21.69 -31.93
CA HIS A 547 -33.69 22.45 -30.86
C HIS A 547 -33.43 23.89 -31.29
N ASN A 548 -34.05 24.84 -30.60
CA ASN A 548 -33.74 26.26 -30.75
C ASN A 548 -32.43 26.63 -30.01
N LYS A 549 -31.95 27.84 -30.26
CA LYS A 549 -30.70 28.39 -29.68
C LYS A 549 -30.64 28.27 -28.15
N ALA A 550 -31.69 28.70 -27.44
CA ALA A 550 -31.73 28.64 -25.98
C ALA A 550 -31.68 27.20 -25.44
N GLN A 551 -32.35 26.26 -26.11
CA GLN A 551 -32.31 24.85 -25.74
C GLN A 551 -30.91 24.25 -25.95
N LYS A 552 -30.22 24.62 -27.03
CA LYS A 552 -28.84 24.17 -27.29
C LYS A 552 -27.87 24.61 -26.18
N VAL A 553 -27.95 25.89 -25.78
CA VAL A 553 -27.15 26.43 -24.66
C VAL A 553 -27.50 25.73 -23.35
N ALA A 554 -28.78 25.50 -23.08
CA ALA A 554 -29.22 24.81 -21.86
C ALA A 554 -28.71 23.36 -21.79
N VAL A 555 -28.67 22.65 -22.92
CA VAL A 555 -28.08 21.30 -23.00
C VAL A 555 -26.57 21.36 -22.73
N ALA A 556 -25.84 22.26 -23.39
CA ALA A 556 -24.39 22.41 -23.18
C ALA A 556 -24.04 22.71 -21.72
N LYS A 557 -24.70 23.71 -21.10
CA LYS A 557 -24.52 24.09 -19.69
C LYS A 557 -24.91 22.97 -18.72
N ARG A 558 -25.86 22.10 -19.09
CA ARG A 558 -26.19 20.91 -18.29
C ARG A 558 -25.11 19.85 -18.42
N LEU A 559 -24.73 19.47 -19.64
CA LEU A 559 -23.71 18.44 -19.88
C LEU A 559 -22.37 18.79 -19.19
N GLU A 560 -21.95 20.05 -19.21
CA GLU A 560 -20.73 20.51 -18.53
C GLU A 560 -20.70 20.22 -17.02
N LYS A 561 -21.87 20.02 -16.38
CA LYS A 561 -21.95 19.69 -14.94
C LYS A 561 -21.57 18.25 -14.62
N PHE A 562 -21.62 17.34 -15.58
CA PHE A 562 -21.42 15.90 -15.34
C PHE A 562 -20.39 15.26 -16.27
N MET A 563 -19.99 15.95 -17.34
CA MET A 563 -18.96 15.48 -18.26
C MET A 563 -18.05 16.61 -18.71
N THR A 564 -16.81 16.26 -19.01
CA THR A 564 -15.86 17.14 -19.67
C THR A 564 -16.29 17.30 -21.14
N ILE A 565 -16.64 18.52 -21.55
CA ILE A 565 -16.99 18.85 -22.94
C ILE A 565 -15.81 19.48 -23.69
N THR A 566 -15.79 19.37 -25.03
CA THR A 566 -14.78 20.01 -25.88
C THR A 566 -14.90 21.55 -25.86
N PRO A 567 -13.80 22.30 -26.00
CA PRO A 567 -13.82 23.76 -26.04
C PRO A 567 -14.76 24.35 -27.10
N SER A 568 -14.95 23.64 -28.23
CA SER A 568 -15.90 24.03 -29.29
C SER A 568 -17.36 24.06 -28.83
N ALA A 569 -17.76 23.26 -27.85
CA ALA A 569 -19.11 23.28 -27.27
C ALA A 569 -19.32 24.46 -26.30
N VAL A 570 -18.26 24.88 -25.62
CA VAL A 570 -18.22 26.08 -24.76
C VAL A 570 -18.21 27.35 -25.62
N GLU A 571 -17.45 27.34 -26.73
CA GLU A 571 -17.46 28.39 -27.75
C GLU A 571 -18.85 28.51 -28.42
N LEU A 572 -19.50 27.40 -28.76
CA LEU A 572 -20.89 27.40 -29.25
C LEU A 572 -21.85 28.00 -28.21
N ALA A 573 -21.67 27.75 -26.92
CA ALA A 573 -22.49 28.39 -25.87
C ALA A 573 -22.21 29.90 -25.72
N ALA A 574 -20.96 30.33 -25.95
CA ALA A 574 -20.50 31.72 -25.77
C ALA A 574 -20.65 32.61 -27.02
N GLU A 575 -20.68 32.04 -28.22
CA GLU A 575 -21.06 32.74 -29.47
C GLU A 575 -22.57 33.02 -29.48
N LEU A 576 -23.37 32.14 -28.85
CA LEU A 576 -24.82 32.31 -28.76
C LEU A 576 -25.27 33.35 -27.71
N ASP A 577 -24.44 33.68 -26.71
CA ASP A 577 -24.70 34.74 -25.72
C ASP A 577 -24.32 36.16 -26.26
N ARG A 578 -23.59 36.24 -27.39
CA ARG A 578 -23.14 37.52 -28.00
C ARG A 578 -24.04 38.07 -29.11
N GLU A 579 -25.04 37.30 -29.51
CA GLU A 579 -26.10 37.62 -30.48
C GLU A 579 -27.45 37.61 -29.78
#